data_AF-A0A422NW56-F1
#
_entry.id   AF-A0A422NW56-F1
#
_cell.length_a   1.000
_cell.length_b   1.000
_cell.length_c   1.000
_cell.angle_alpha   90.00
_cell.angle_beta   90.00
_cell.angle_gamma   90.00
#
_symmetry.space_group_name_H-M   'P 1'
#
loop_
_entity.id
_entity.type
_entity.pdbx_description
1 polymer ?
#
loop_
_entity_poly.entity_id
_entity_poly.type
_entity_poly.pdbx_seq_one_letter_code
_entity_poly.pdbx_strand_id
1 'polypeptide(L)'
;MRAVGDPTPGVRGLCFVNVTFTAAIVLDLSSFAAPQQTLNITLLQCVFIGLSIKGSGERVYVNVTSSLLDSGHLQFLGSFGAGSQILLAGSVILATSHHAVYFPTFSLGVKSTLLLLDNRIKASNYAVNFPDGLLIDGGGVVMKGNTLRVTDKSATANSAVYADAVGVKNGGYFDVENNTMSGAQGIYIYMGFAVSSAGLLRVADCTFVGSAYASYTSLLYVSSRKFNLESGGQLRVEDNNVSTASVFSVADAWSPLRLSGSGTTVVFARNRQADASKSFVGGNLSLRVVMTSPAQFLAGCNLQGDEEASYGNRFPKSLQFSCGTCKDEAACYMPGTESVDGGSCSCSCKDGRHGASCLPFEVPDIVVPPLAERAVDDNTSCVVGQTLTELTLEMWKTHHCYVGVTFSGERAVLTFYFSRMPLHLPINITFSGCTFLGGAALLFVGDNEAAESAGVLIRVSQTVMKSSVVAFSGSPPQRCDIAVTGVDAVQSSSVYLPEVGYSYASVVLLQEVLLTASSLLVSDVKARASVGFFADWSSVFPATDVVERQLAVRAVLQLRKIHVHGLHVSAECQ
;
A
#
# COMPACT_ATOMS: atom_id res chain seq x y z
N MET A 1 -25.43 -14.41 19.97
CA MET A 1 -24.99 -13.00 19.96
C MET A 1 -25.66 -12.29 21.13
N ARG A 2 -24.89 -11.80 22.12
CA ARG A 2 -25.42 -10.83 23.09
C ARG A 2 -25.24 -9.46 22.47
N ALA A 3 -26.31 -8.67 22.37
CA ALA A 3 -26.21 -7.27 22.00
C ALA A 3 -25.29 -6.57 23.02
N VAL A 4 -24.21 -5.97 22.54
CA VAL A 4 -23.43 -5.04 23.36
C VAL A 4 -24.24 -3.76 23.38
N GLY A 5 -24.81 -3.41 24.54
CA GLY A 5 -25.53 -2.15 24.71
C GLY A 5 -24.57 -0.96 24.51
N ASP A 6 -25.12 0.21 24.16
CA ASP A 6 -24.33 1.44 24.08
C ASP A 6 -23.50 1.65 25.35
N PRO A 7 -22.25 2.09 25.25
CA PRO A 7 -21.44 2.39 26.42
C PRO A 7 -22.17 3.41 27.29
N THR A 8 -22.51 3.01 28.51
CA THR A 8 -23.22 3.87 29.47
C THR A 8 -22.44 5.16 29.69
N PRO A 9 -23.08 6.34 29.73
CA PRO A 9 -22.39 7.59 30.05
C PRO A 9 -21.57 7.43 31.35
N GLY A 10 -20.25 7.66 31.27
CA GLY A 10 -19.31 7.54 32.41
C GLY A 10 -18.33 6.36 32.38
N VAL A 11 -18.28 5.54 31.32
CA VAL A 11 -17.23 4.49 31.20
C VAL A 11 -15.86 5.13 30.92
N ARG A 12 -14.84 4.70 31.68
CA ARG A 12 -13.44 5.21 31.63
C ARG A 12 -12.62 4.68 30.45
N GLY A 13 -13.22 3.88 29.59
CA GLY A 13 -12.56 3.28 28.45
C GLY A 13 -13.42 2.25 27.73
N LEU A 14 -12.98 1.83 26.56
CA LEU A 14 -13.58 0.77 25.76
C LEU A 14 -12.56 -0.34 25.55
N CYS A 15 -12.99 -1.59 25.67
CA CYS A 15 -12.15 -2.74 25.40
C CYS A 15 -12.95 -3.76 24.59
N PHE A 16 -12.53 -3.99 23.35
CA PHE A 16 -13.04 -5.05 22.49
C PHE A 16 -11.89 -5.99 22.16
N VAL A 17 -12.10 -7.27 22.42
CA VAL A 17 -11.12 -8.34 22.18
C VAL A 17 -11.81 -9.44 21.40
N ASN A 18 -11.25 -9.82 20.25
CA ASN A 18 -11.77 -10.88 19.40
C ASN A 18 -13.24 -10.68 18.98
N VAL A 19 -13.54 -9.47 18.49
CA VAL A 19 -14.90 -9.09 18.07
C VAL A 19 -14.96 -8.88 16.57
N THR A 20 -15.92 -9.53 15.91
CA THR A 20 -16.27 -9.27 14.52
C THR A 20 -17.43 -8.28 14.44
N PHE A 21 -17.19 -7.15 13.82
CA PHE A 21 -18.21 -6.14 13.57
C PHE A 21 -18.72 -6.28 12.14
N THR A 22 -20.02 -6.52 11.99
CA THR A 22 -20.68 -6.76 10.69
C THR A 22 -21.15 -5.48 10.00
N ALA A 23 -20.91 -4.32 10.62
CA ALA A 23 -21.20 -3.00 10.09
C ALA A 23 -20.05 -2.04 10.42
N ALA A 24 -19.97 -0.93 9.71
CA ALA A 24 -19.02 0.14 10.02
C ALA A 24 -19.36 0.78 11.38
N ILE A 25 -18.33 1.13 12.15
CA ILE A 25 -18.49 1.66 13.51
C ILE A 25 -17.85 3.04 13.63
N VAL A 26 -18.54 3.90 14.36
CA VAL A 26 -18.06 5.23 14.74
C VAL A 26 -17.95 5.28 16.26
N LEU A 27 -16.75 5.56 16.76
CA LEU A 27 -16.47 5.89 18.15
C LEU A 27 -16.39 7.40 18.28
N ASP A 28 -17.50 8.06 18.61
CA ASP A 28 -17.53 9.50 18.90
C ASP A 28 -17.13 9.77 20.35
N LEU A 29 -15.89 10.23 20.55
CA LEU A 29 -15.32 10.40 21.88
C LEU A 29 -15.93 11.58 22.65
N SER A 30 -16.71 12.45 21.99
CA SER A 30 -17.42 13.55 22.67
C SER A 30 -18.57 13.07 23.56
N SER A 31 -19.05 11.84 23.32
CA SER A 31 -20.10 11.21 24.14
C SER A 31 -19.58 10.68 25.48
N PHE A 32 -18.25 10.60 25.67
CA PHE A 32 -17.65 10.09 26.89
C PHE A 32 -17.45 11.23 27.90
N ALA A 33 -18.09 11.12 29.06
CA ALA A 33 -17.91 12.05 30.17
C ALA A 33 -16.56 11.79 30.86
N ALA A 34 -15.48 12.40 30.38
CA ALA A 34 -14.15 12.32 30.98
C ALA A 34 -13.46 13.68 31.18
N PRO A 35 -14.12 14.72 31.75
CA PRO A 35 -13.42 15.95 32.07
C PRO A 35 -12.29 15.65 33.06
N GLN A 36 -11.04 15.96 32.65
CA GLN A 36 -9.80 15.78 33.43
C GLN A 36 -9.24 14.34 33.57
N GLN A 37 -9.76 13.33 32.85
CA GLN A 37 -9.22 11.96 32.91
C GLN A 37 -8.96 11.36 31.51
N THR A 38 -7.91 10.53 31.40
CA THR A 38 -7.54 9.89 30.13
C THR A 38 -8.55 8.79 29.74
N LEU A 39 -9.07 8.83 28.51
CA LEU A 39 -9.91 7.77 27.96
C LEU A 39 -9.06 6.67 27.31
N ASN A 40 -9.23 5.42 27.74
CA ASN A 40 -8.48 4.27 27.19
C ASN A 40 -9.35 3.44 26.24
N ILE A 41 -8.93 3.27 24.99
CA ILE A 41 -9.64 2.48 23.97
C ILE A 41 -8.71 1.37 23.49
N THR A 42 -9.14 0.13 23.63
CA THR A 42 -8.41 -1.06 23.19
C THR A 42 -9.27 -1.86 22.23
N LEU A 43 -8.75 -2.08 21.02
CA LEU A 43 -9.34 -2.86 19.94
C LEU A 43 -8.31 -3.93 19.55
N LEU A 44 -8.44 -5.12 20.13
CA LEU A 44 -7.48 -6.20 19.98
C LEU A 44 -8.11 -7.37 19.22
N GLN A 45 -7.46 -7.82 18.14
CA GLN A 45 -7.94 -8.94 17.33
C GLN A 45 -9.38 -8.75 16.83
N CYS A 46 -9.76 -7.53 16.49
CA CYS A 46 -11.09 -7.23 15.99
C CYS A 46 -11.12 -7.29 14.45
N VAL A 47 -12.27 -7.66 13.90
CA VAL A 47 -12.54 -7.61 12.46
C VAL A 47 -13.56 -6.50 12.20
N PHE A 48 -13.24 -5.54 11.32
CA PHE A 48 -14.13 -4.42 11.01
C PHE A 48 -14.46 -4.33 9.52
N ILE A 49 -15.71 -3.97 9.23
CA ILE A 49 -16.10 -3.46 7.90
C ILE A 49 -15.64 -2.01 7.70
N GLY A 50 -15.43 -1.26 8.78
CA GLY A 50 -14.92 0.11 8.78
C GLY A 50 -14.89 0.65 10.20
N LEU A 51 -13.91 1.49 10.51
CA LEU A 51 -13.74 2.06 11.84
C LEU A 51 -13.41 3.54 11.76
N SER A 52 -14.21 4.36 12.44
CA SER A 52 -13.98 5.80 12.57
C SER A 52 -13.88 6.17 14.03
N ILE A 53 -12.81 6.87 14.42
CA ILE A 53 -12.57 7.32 15.80
C ILE A 53 -12.48 8.85 15.79
N LYS A 54 -13.49 9.49 16.40
CA LYS A 54 -13.62 10.96 16.40
C LYS A 54 -13.20 11.53 17.74
N GLY A 55 -12.06 12.22 17.77
CA GLY A 55 -11.50 12.89 18.94
C GLY A 55 -12.37 14.04 19.45
N SER A 56 -12.42 14.19 20.77
CA SER A 56 -13.20 15.20 21.49
C SER A 56 -12.40 16.44 21.93
N GLY A 57 -11.08 16.44 21.73
CA GLY A 57 -10.15 17.40 22.29
C GLY A 57 -9.53 16.97 23.64
N GLU A 58 -10.07 15.92 24.25
CA GLU A 58 -9.54 15.36 25.51
C GLU A 58 -8.36 14.41 25.26
N ARG A 59 -7.59 14.13 26.32
CA ARG A 59 -6.48 13.16 26.27
C ARG A 59 -7.01 11.73 26.15
N VAL A 60 -6.50 10.98 25.17
CA VAL A 60 -6.92 9.59 24.94
C VAL A 60 -5.73 8.66 24.65
N TYR A 61 -5.87 7.40 25.02
CA TYR A 61 -5.00 6.30 24.60
C TYR A 61 -5.80 5.33 23.74
N VAL A 62 -5.49 5.25 22.46
CA VAL A 62 -6.15 4.37 21.50
C VAL A 62 -5.16 3.32 21.04
N ASN A 63 -5.53 2.05 21.18
CA ASN A 63 -4.75 0.92 20.71
C ASN A 63 -5.62 0.06 19.78
N VAL A 64 -5.20 -0.06 18.52
CA VAL A 64 -5.74 -0.97 17.53
C VAL A 64 -4.66 -1.99 17.17
N THR A 65 -4.81 -3.22 17.66
CA THR A 65 -3.76 -4.25 17.57
C THR A 65 -4.29 -5.53 16.94
N SER A 66 -3.46 -6.15 16.09
CA SER A 66 -3.74 -7.42 15.42
C SER A 66 -5.13 -7.50 14.78
N SER A 67 -5.63 -6.38 14.27
CA SER A 67 -7.00 -6.26 13.78
C SER A 67 -7.06 -6.30 12.25
N LEU A 68 -8.21 -6.71 11.71
CA LEU A 68 -8.42 -6.89 10.28
C LEU A 68 -9.50 -5.94 9.75
N LEU A 69 -9.19 -5.25 8.65
CA LEU A 69 -10.14 -4.51 7.82
C LEU A 69 -9.96 -4.99 6.37
N ASP A 70 -10.75 -5.96 5.92
CA ASP A 70 -10.55 -6.62 4.62
C ASP A 70 -11.09 -5.84 3.40
N SER A 71 -11.90 -4.82 3.66
CA SER A 71 -12.57 -4.00 2.64
C SER A 71 -12.77 -2.54 3.07
N GLY A 72 -12.76 -2.29 4.39
CA GLY A 72 -12.93 -0.98 4.99
C GLY A 72 -11.69 -0.09 5.04
N HIS A 73 -11.90 1.11 5.56
CA HIS A 73 -10.83 2.03 5.95
C HIS A 73 -10.92 2.33 7.45
N LEU A 74 -9.77 2.72 8.00
CA LEU A 74 -9.62 3.24 9.35
C LEU A 74 -9.50 4.76 9.29
N GLN A 75 -10.29 5.45 10.09
CA GLN A 75 -10.33 6.91 10.11
C GLN A 75 -10.13 7.46 11.52
N PHE A 76 -9.28 8.47 11.65
CA PHE A 76 -9.15 9.29 12.86
C PHE A 76 -9.46 10.74 12.50
N LEU A 77 -10.43 11.35 13.17
CA LEU A 77 -10.87 12.71 12.86
C LEU A 77 -11.07 13.55 14.12
N GLY A 78 -11.02 14.87 13.96
CA GLY A 78 -11.15 15.81 15.07
C GLY A 78 -9.87 15.93 15.90
N SER A 79 -10.04 16.39 17.14
CA SER A 79 -8.92 16.80 17.99
C SER A 79 -8.61 15.77 19.06
N PHE A 80 -7.33 15.46 19.22
CA PHE A 80 -6.80 14.58 20.27
C PHE A 80 -5.96 15.43 21.22
N GLY A 81 -6.34 15.48 22.50
CA GLY A 81 -5.77 16.39 23.49
C GLY A 81 -4.29 16.16 23.79
N ALA A 82 -3.68 17.07 24.53
CA ALA A 82 -2.26 17.02 24.88
C ALA A 82 -1.86 15.73 25.62
N GLY A 83 -0.79 15.08 25.17
CA GLY A 83 -0.31 13.81 25.71
C GLY A 83 -1.14 12.59 25.32
N SER A 84 -1.91 12.67 24.22
CA SER A 84 -2.63 11.51 23.68
C SER A 84 -1.67 10.49 23.06
N GLN A 85 -2.09 9.24 22.97
CA GLN A 85 -1.33 8.18 22.32
C GLN A 85 -2.28 7.40 21.40
N ILE A 86 -1.91 7.26 20.14
CA ILE A 86 -2.65 6.46 19.17
C ILE A 86 -1.68 5.43 18.63
N LEU A 87 -2.04 4.16 18.77
CA LEU A 87 -1.25 3.01 18.32
C LEU A 87 -2.10 2.17 17.37
N LEU A 88 -1.57 1.93 16.18
CA LEU A 88 -2.04 0.93 15.24
C LEU A 88 -0.89 -0.06 15.02
N ALA A 89 -1.06 -1.31 15.44
CA ALA A 89 0.02 -2.29 15.35
C ALA A 89 -0.41 -3.68 14.87
N GLY A 90 0.45 -4.33 14.09
CA GLY A 90 0.26 -5.72 13.67
C GLY A 90 -1.02 -5.99 12.88
N SER A 91 -1.65 -4.94 12.33
CA SER A 91 -2.98 -4.99 11.75
C SER A 91 -2.92 -5.06 10.23
N VAL A 92 -3.96 -5.62 9.62
CA VAL A 92 -4.10 -5.74 8.16
C VAL A 92 -5.29 -4.90 7.68
N ILE A 93 -5.04 -3.96 6.78
CA ILE A 93 -6.04 -3.03 6.24
C ILE A 93 -5.98 -3.10 4.70
N LEU A 94 -6.99 -3.70 4.08
CA LEU A 94 -7.12 -3.93 2.64
C LEU A 94 -8.29 -3.10 2.08
N ALA A 95 -8.11 -1.79 2.06
CA ALA A 95 -9.18 -0.87 1.68
C ALA A 95 -9.56 -0.99 0.20
N THR A 96 -10.87 -0.97 -0.10
CA THR A 96 -11.38 -0.75 -1.47
C THR A 96 -11.47 0.73 -1.84
N SER A 97 -11.28 1.62 -0.87
CA SER A 97 -11.34 3.07 -1.05
C SER A 97 -10.03 3.69 -1.56
N HIS A 98 -10.10 4.98 -1.89
CA HIS A 98 -8.94 5.80 -2.23
C HIS A 98 -7.85 5.79 -1.14
N HIS A 99 -8.23 5.66 0.13
CA HIS A 99 -7.34 5.64 1.28
C HIS A 99 -7.62 4.46 2.23
N ALA A 100 -6.60 3.97 2.95
CA ALA A 100 -6.75 2.92 3.96
C ALA A 100 -6.74 3.45 5.41
N VAL A 101 -5.75 4.26 5.77
CA VAL A 101 -5.74 4.99 7.06
C VAL A 101 -5.85 6.49 6.78
N TYR A 102 -6.92 7.11 7.26
CA TYR A 102 -7.32 8.46 6.87
C TYR A 102 -7.46 9.40 8.05
N PHE A 103 -6.84 10.58 7.95
CA PHE A 103 -6.77 11.58 9.01
C PHE A 103 -7.43 12.92 8.62
N PRO A 104 -8.73 12.98 8.30
CA PRO A 104 -9.38 14.24 7.96
C PRO A 104 -9.63 15.08 9.19
N THR A 105 -9.41 16.39 9.07
CA THR A 105 -9.56 17.38 10.13
C THR A 105 -8.88 16.97 11.44
N PHE A 106 -7.76 16.24 11.31
CA PHE A 106 -7.04 15.63 12.41
C PHE A 106 -6.11 16.65 13.07
N SER A 107 -6.18 16.75 14.40
CA SER A 107 -5.18 17.50 15.17
C SER A 107 -4.69 16.70 16.37
N LEU A 108 -3.39 16.74 16.57
CA LEU A 108 -2.69 16.01 17.63
C LEU A 108 -2.10 17.01 18.61
N GLY A 109 -2.53 16.95 19.88
CA GLY A 109 -2.10 17.87 20.92
C GLY A 109 -0.61 17.76 21.23
N VAL A 110 -0.06 18.77 21.93
CA VAL A 110 1.37 18.79 22.30
C VAL A 110 1.79 17.52 23.04
N LYS A 111 3.01 17.05 22.80
CA LYS A 111 3.61 15.85 23.43
C LYS A 111 2.79 14.57 23.27
N SER A 112 2.03 14.45 22.19
CA SER A 112 1.23 13.25 21.88
C SER A 112 1.94 12.36 20.85
N THR A 113 1.57 11.10 20.78
CA THR A 113 2.15 10.13 19.83
C THR A 113 1.11 9.50 18.91
N LEU A 114 1.51 9.25 17.66
CA LEU A 114 0.82 8.40 16.70
C LEU A 114 1.82 7.38 16.17
N LEU A 115 1.58 6.10 16.44
CA LEU A 115 2.48 5.00 16.13
C LEU A 115 1.76 4.03 15.18
N LEU A 116 2.35 3.78 14.01
CA LEU A 116 1.93 2.75 13.07
C LEU A 116 3.05 1.73 12.99
N LEU A 117 2.86 0.56 13.61
CA LEU A 117 3.92 -0.43 13.80
C LEU A 117 3.56 -1.77 13.15
N ASP A 118 4.41 -2.30 12.27
CA ASP A 118 4.28 -3.66 11.72
C ASP A 118 2.93 -3.98 11.06
N ASN A 119 2.31 -3.00 10.41
CA ASN A 119 1.02 -3.18 9.73
C ASN A 119 1.19 -3.55 8.25
N ARG A 120 0.19 -4.23 7.68
CA ARG A 120 0.04 -4.42 6.23
C ARG A 120 -1.14 -3.60 5.72
N ILE A 121 -0.84 -2.53 5.00
CA ILE A 121 -1.83 -1.54 4.57
C ILE A 121 -1.83 -1.47 3.04
N LYS A 122 -2.98 -1.71 2.43
CA LYS A 122 -3.22 -1.63 0.98
C LYS A 122 -4.40 -0.72 0.69
N ALA A 123 -4.24 0.20 -0.26
CA ALA A 123 -5.28 1.12 -0.71
C ALA A 123 -5.18 1.40 -2.21
N SER A 124 -6.19 2.05 -2.77
CA SER A 124 -6.15 2.49 -4.18
C SER A 124 -5.12 3.58 -4.43
N ASN A 125 -5.16 4.69 -3.69
CA ASN A 125 -4.33 5.88 -3.95
C ASN A 125 -3.39 6.22 -2.79
N TYR A 126 -3.81 6.01 -1.54
CA TYR A 126 -3.08 6.42 -0.34
C TYR A 126 -3.14 5.36 0.76
N ALA A 127 -2.01 4.73 1.13
CA ALA A 127 -2.05 3.79 2.26
C ALA A 127 -2.28 4.54 3.58
N VAL A 128 -1.57 5.65 3.80
CA VAL A 128 -1.78 6.60 4.89
C VAL A 128 -1.98 8.00 4.32
N ASN A 129 -3.05 8.68 4.73
CA ASN A 129 -3.45 9.96 4.15
C ASN A 129 -3.76 11.03 5.21
N PHE A 130 -2.94 12.08 5.24
CA PHE A 130 -3.17 13.33 5.97
C PHE A 130 -3.58 14.42 4.95
N PRO A 131 -4.88 14.54 4.63
CA PRO A 131 -5.37 15.53 3.67
C PRO A 131 -5.22 16.97 4.19
N ASP A 132 -5.10 17.14 5.50
CA ASP A 132 -4.88 18.40 6.18
C ASP A 132 -3.45 18.44 6.76
N GLY A 133 -2.92 19.64 6.96
CA GLY A 133 -1.57 19.82 7.49
C GLY A 133 -1.37 19.17 8.87
N LEU A 134 -0.33 18.34 8.99
CA LEU A 134 0.06 17.65 10.22
C LEU A 134 1.07 18.49 11.02
N LEU A 135 0.68 18.92 12.21
CA LEU A 135 1.55 19.62 13.15
C LEU A 135 1.96 18.71 14.33
N ILE A 136 3.26 18.59 14.57
CA ILE A 136 3.85 17.80 15.65
C ILE A 136 4.62 18.74 16.57
N ASP A 137 4.15 18.86 17.81
CA ASP A 137 4.69 19.79 18.82
C ASP A 137 5.18 19.00 20.04
N GLY A 138 6.49 18.72 20.10
CA GLY A 138 7.15 18.00 21.20
C GLY A 138 6.71 16.53 21.39
N GLY A 139 5.92 15.98 20.47
CA GLY A 139 5.48 14.59 20.43
C GLY A 139 6.09 13.83 19.25
N GLY A 140 5.40 12.81 18.73
CA GLY A 140 5.91 12.10 17.55
C GLY A 140 4.91 11.32 16.73
N VAL A 141 5.14 11.27 15.43
CA VAL A 141 4.49 10.36 14.50
C VAL A 141 5.55 9.40 14.00
N VAL A 142 5.38 8.11 14.30
CA VAL A 142 6.34 7.06 13.95
C VAL A 142 5.62 6.00 13.12
N MET A 143 6.16 5.70 11.95
CA MET A 143 5.71 4.58 11.12
C MET A 143 6.88 3.62 10.96
N LYS A 144 6.81 2.46 11.61
CA LYS A 144 7.91 1.50 11.64
C LYS A 144 7.49 0.10 11.23
N GLY A 145 8.27 -0.58 10.40
CA GLY A 145 8.04 -1.99 10.06
C GLY A 145 6.83 -2.26 9.16
N ASN A 146 6.18 -1.23 8.61
CA ASN A 146 4.94 -1.42 7.86
C ASN A 146 5.20 -1.84 6.40
N THR A 147 4.25 -2.59 5.84
CA THR A 147 4.09 -2.76 4.40
C THR A 147 2.98 -1.84 3.90
N LEU A 148 3.33 -0.80 3.14
CA LEU A 148 2.39 0.22 2.63
C LEU A 148 2.31 0.14 1.10
N ARG A 149 1.16 -0.30 0.57
CA ARG A 149 0.99 -0.56 -0.87
C ARG A 149 -0.17 0.22 -1.47
N VAL A 150 0.09 0.83 -2.62
CA VAL A 150 -0.89 1.55 -3.43
C VAL A 150 -1.04 0.83 -4.77
N THR A 151 -2.28 0.56 -5.17
CA THR A 151 -2.56 -0.17 -6.42
C THR A 151 -2.60 0.75 -7.63
N ASP A 152 -3.22 1.92 -7.54
CA ASP A 152 -3.18 2.92 -8.61
C ASP A 152 -1.87 3.71 -8.52
N LYS A 153 -0.99 3.49 -9.49
CA LYS A 153 0.31 4.16 -9.56
C LYS A 153 0.42 5.13 -10.74
N SER A 154 -0.72 5.52 -11.33
CA SER A 154 -0.76 6.33 -12.54
C SER A 154 -0.56 7.82 -12.25
N ALA A 155 -1.15 8.34 -11.16
CA ALA A 155 -1.05 9.73 -10.77
C ALA A 155 0.12 9.96 -9.81
N THR A 156 0.85 11.07 -10.01
CA THR A 156 1.98 11.49 -9.15
C THR A 156 1.59 11.60 -7.68
N ALA A 157 0.35 11.92 -7.36
CA ALA A 157 -0.11 12.06 -5.98
C ALA A 157 -0.22 10.72 -5.24
N ASN A 158 -0.46 9.62 -5.95
CA ASN A 158 -0.74 8.34 -5.33
C ASN A 158 0.51 7.81 -4.60
N SER A 159 0.43 7.65 -3.28
CA SER A 159 1.60 7.51 -2.42
C SER A 159 1.36 6.61 -1.22
N ALA A 160 2.40 5.93 -0.74
CA ALA A 160 2.27 5.13 0.47
C ALA A 160 1.92 6.01 1.69
N VAL A 161 2.53 7.19 1.79
CA VAL A 161 2.18 8.21 2.79
C VAL A 161 1.96 9.55 2.09
N TYR A 162 0.76 10.12 2.22
CA TYR A 162 0.46 11.47 1.77
C TYR A 162 0.27 12.41 2.94
N ALA A 163 0.85 13.61 2.84
CA ALA A 163 0.57 14.72 3.73
C ALA A 163 0.48 16.04 2.95
N ASP A 164 -0.60 16.79 3.15
CA ASP A 164 -0.73 18.13 2.54
C ASP A 164 0.37 19.07 3.06
N ALA A 165 0.60 19.07 4.37
CA ALA A 165 1.73 19.76 4.97
C ALA A 165 2.26 19.01 6.19
N VAL A 166 3.56 19.17 6.48
CA VAL A 166 4.19 18.64 7.70
C VAL A 166 4.95 19.75 8.42
N GLY A 167 4.58 19.99 9.68
CA GLY A 167 5.24 20.89 10.60
C GLY A 167 5.74 20.13 11.82
N VAL A 168 7.05 20.15 12.08
CA VAL A 168 7.65 19.48 13.24
C VAL A 168 8.40 20.51 14.07
N LYS A 169 8.06 20.65 15.36
CA LYS A 169 8.68 21.65 16.22
C LYS A 169 8.84 21.21 17.67
N ASN A 170 9.63 21.97 18.41
CA ASN A 170 9.82 21.85 19.87
C ASN A 170 10.28 20.46 20.29
N GLY A 171 11.25 19.88 19.55
CA GLY A 171 11.70 18.51 19.77
C GLY A 171 10.65 17.48 19.38
N GLY A 172 9.78 17.77 18.41
CA GLY A 172 8.87 16.80 17.81
C GLY A 172 9.56 15.88 16.79
N TYR A 173 8.92 14.75 16.47
CA TYR A 173 9.48 13.73 15.58
C TYR A 173 8.48 13.28 14.52
N PHE A 174 8.89 13.25 13.26
CA PHE A 174 8.21 12.52 12.19
C PHE A 174 9.20 11.50 11.63
N ASP A 175 9.03 10.23 11.99
CA ASP A 175 9.97 9.16 11.68
C ASP A 175 9.27 8.06 10.87
N VAL A 176 9.77 7.77 9.69
CA VAL A 176 9.34 6.60 8.91
C VAL A 176 10.55 5.70 8.68
N GLU A 177 10.53 4.57 9.38
CA GLU A 177 11.69 3.69 9.57
C GLU A 177 11.35 2.25 9.15
N ASN A 178 12.24 1.56 8.44
CA ASN A 178 12.11 0.14 8.15
C ASN A 178 10.76 -0.25 7.50
N ASN A 179 10.25 0.57 6.57
CA ASN A 179 8.99 0.28 5.87
C ASN A 179 9.25 -0.27 4.47
N THR A 180 8.39 -1.19 4.03
CA THR A 180 8.31 -1.63 2.63
C THR A 180 7.17 -0.89 1.93
N MET A 181 7.51 -0.06 0.96
CA MET A 181 6.56 0.84 0.30
C MET A 181 6.45 0.58 -1.20
N SER A 182 5.25 0.74 -1.74
CA SER A 182 5.05 0.77 -3.18
C SER A 182 3.92 1.72 -3.59
N GLY A 183 4.20 2.58 -4.57
CA GLY A 183 3.28 3.63 -5.05
C GLY A 183 3.93 4.45 -6.15
N ALA A 184 3.26 5.54 -6.58
CA ALA A 184 3.94 6.55 -7.40
C ALA A 184 4.97 7.33 -6.58
N GLN A 185 4.67 7.58 -5.29
CA GLN A 185 5.65 8.06 -4.31
C GLN A 185 5.68 7.15 -3.09
N GLY A 186 6.81 7.11 -2.38
CA GLY A 186 6.85 6.56 -1.03
C GLY A 186 6.11 7.50 -0.09
N ILE A 187 6.66 8.68 0.10
CA ILE A 187 6.13 9.76 0.92
C ILE A 187 5.95 10.98 0.01
N TYR A 188 4.73 11.51 -0.03
CA TYR A 188 4.42 12.75 -0.73
C TYR A 188 4.02 13.84 0.26
N ILE A 189 4.84 14.88 0.33
CA ILE A 189 4.54 16.13 1.02
C ILE A 189 4.21 17.19 -0.02
N TYR A 190 2.97 17.68 -0.03
CA TYR A 190 2.51 18.67 -1.00
C TYR A 190 2.85 20.09 -0.49
N MET A 191 1.86 20.88 -0.10
CA MET A 191 1.93 22.34 0.10
C MET A 191 2.94 22.89 1.12
N GLY A 192 3.31 22.14 2.16
CA GLY A 192 4.08 22.71 3.28
C GLY A 192 5.06 21.77 3.96
N PHE A 193 6.27 22.26 4.24
CA PHE A 193 7.31 21.54 4.99
C PHE A 193 8.07 22.51 5.91
N ALA A 194 7.97 22.30 7.22
CA ALA A 194 8.72 23.10 8.19
C ALA A 194 9.22 22.23 9.36
N VAL A 195 10.50 22.35 9.69
CA VAL A 195 11.07 21.72 10.89
C VAL A 195 11.81 22.77 11.70
N SER A 196 11.44 22.97 12.96
CA SER A 196 12.04 24.00 13.79
C SER A 196 12.28 23.57 15.24
N SER A 197 13.01 24.36 16.00
CA SER A 197 13.15 24.21 17.46
C SER A 197 13.52 22.78 17.87
N ALA A 198 14.62 22.27 17.32
CA ALA A 198 15.11 20.90 17.52
C ALA A 198 14.18 19.76 17.07
N GLY A 199 13.21 20.02 16.18
CA GLY A 199 12.40 18.96 15.55
C GLY A 199 13.20 18.07 14.59
N LEU A 200 12.73 16.85 14.36
CA LEU A 200 13.33 15.88 13.44
C LEU A 200 12.30 15.30 12.48
N LEU A 201 12.60 15.35 11.18
CA LEU A 201 11.96 14.51 10.17
C LEU A 201 12.97 13.50 9.63
N ARG A 202 12.67 12.21 9.74
CA ARG A 202 13.57 11.12 9.32
C ARG A 202 12.83 10.10 8.45
N VAL A 203 13.50 9.69 7.39
CA VAL A 203 13.09 8.60 6.49
C VAL A 203 14.27 7.65 6.41
N ALA A 204 14.17 6.48 7.02
CA ALA A 204 15.30 5.59 7.16
C ALA A 204 14.98 4.11 6.96
N ASP A 205 15.97 3.35 6.51
CA ASP A 205 15.89 1.88 6.38
C ASP A 205 14.70 1.40 5.54
N CYS A 206 14.11 2.26 4.71
CA CYS A 206 12.93 1.93 3.94
C CYS A 206 13.29 1.29 2.61
N THR A 207 12.49 0.31 2.19
CA THR A 207 12.53 -0.23 0.83
C THR A 207 11.38 0.36 0.01
N PHE A 208 11.68 0.92 -1.16
CA PHE A 208 10.66 1.52 -2.02
C PHE A 208 10.71 1.00 -3.47
N VAL A 209 9.55 0.56 -3.96
CA VAL A 209 9.34 0.18 -5.35
C VAL A 209 8.41 1.18 -6.03
N GLY A 210 8.99 1.92 -6.96
CA GLY A 210 8.36 2.99 -7.70
C GLY A 210 7.35 2.56 -8.78
N SER A 211 6.67 3.55 -9.35
CA SER A 211 5.81 3.40 -10.51
C SER A 211 6.61 3.40 -11.82
N ALA A 212 6.22 2.54 -12.75
CA ALA A 212 6.68 2.59 -14.13
C ALA A 212 5.95 3.66 -14.97
N TYR A 213 4.81 4.17 -14.47
CA TYR A 213 3.89 5.03 -15.21
C TYR A 213 4.00 6.51 -14.80
N ALA A 214 4.29 6.77 -13.53
CA ALA A 214 4.34 8.13 -13.01
C ALA A 214 5.71 8.78 -13.20
N SER A 215 5.69 10.04 -13.66
CA SER A 215 6.87 10.89 -13.75
C SER A 215 7.42 11.22 -12.36
N TYR A 216 8.74 11.30 -12.26
CA TYR A 216 9.45 11.72 -11.03
C TYR A 216 9.13 10.89 -9.78
N THR A 217 8.76 9.63 -9.97
CA THR A 217 8.58 8.65 -8.91
C THR A 217 9.80 8.66 -7.97
N SER A 218 9.56 8.78 -6.67
CA SER A 218 10.59 8.89 -5.64
C SER A 218 10.16 8.38 -4.27
N LEU A 219 11.14 8.00 -3.44
CA LEU A 219 10.88 7.64 -2.05
C LEU A 219 10.35 8.84 -1.25
N LEU A 220 11.03 9.99 -1.31
CA LEU A 220 10.53 11.24 -0.72
C LEU A 220 10.31 12.29 -1.81
N TYR A 221 9.04 12.63 -2.03
CA TYR A 221 8.61 13.65 -2.98
C TYR A 221 8.09 14.87 -2.23
N VAL A 222 8.67 16.04 -2.50
CA VAL A 222 8.25 17.31 -1.88
C VAL A 222 7.83 18.30 -2.95
N SER A 223 6.60 18.80 -2.87
CA SER A 223 6.05 19.83 -3.77
C SER A 223 5.47 21.02 -3.00
N SER A 224 6.36 21.76 -2.36
CA SER A 224 6.00 22.69 -1.30
C SER A 224 6.19 24.18 -1.65
N ARG A 225 5.28 25.02 -1.14
CA ARG A 225 5.40 26.49 -1.12
C ARG A 225 6.30 27.00 0.00
N LYS A 226 6.49 26.20 1.05
CA LYS A 226 7.25 26.56 2.25
C LYS A 226 8.17 25.41 2.61
N PHE A 227 9.47 25.61 2.50
CA PHE A 227 10.46 24.57 2.78
C PHE A 227 11.56 25.14 3.67
N ASN A 228 11.35 25.08 4.99
CA ASN A 228 12.21 25.74 5.96
C ASN A 228 12.65 24.78 7.08
N LEU A 229 13.94 24.78 7.39
CA LEU A 229 14.47 24.21 8.61
C LEU A 229 15.19 25.31 9.38
N GLU A 230 14.88 25.44 10.66
CA GLU A 230 15.47 26.49 11.50
C GLU A 230 15.64 26.08 12.95
N SER A 231 16.46 26.83 13.70
CA SER A 231 16.56 26.68 15.17
C SER A 231 16.79 25.24 15.63
N GLY A 232 17.70 24.51 14.96
CA GLY A 232 18.03 23.12 15.31
C GLY A 232 17.19 22.06 14.59
N GLY A 233 16.30 22.45 13.68
CA GLY A 233 15.47 21.52 12.93
C GLY A 233 16.26 20.65 11.96
N GLN A 234 15.91 19.37 11.84
CA GLN A 234 16.63 18.41 10.99
C GLN A 234 15.75 17.63 10.03
N LEU A 235 16.29 17.36 8.83
CA LEU A 235 15.77 16.42 7.84
C LEU A 235 16.83 15.37 7.57
N ARG A 236 16.48 14.09 7.69
CA ARG A 236 17.40 12.97 7.43
C ARG A 236 16.73 11.95 6.51
N VAL A 237 17.40 11.64 5.40
CA VAL A 237 16.99 10.57 4.48
C VAL A 237 18.18 9.64 4.35
N GLU A 238 18.15 8.52 5.06
CA GLU A 238 19.32 7.68 5.24
C GLU A 238 19.05 6.18 5.15
N ASP A 239 20.04 5.40 4.71
CA ASP A 239 19.97 3.93 4.75
C ASP A 239 18.80 3.31 3.95
N ASN A 240 18.22 4.06 3.01
CA ASN A 240 17.07 3.58 2.22
C ASN A 240 17.50 2.79 0.98
N ASN A 241 16.67 1.83 0.56
CA ASN A 241 16.87 1.06 -0.66
C ASN A 241 15.73 1.28 -1.65
N VAL A 242 16.04 1.82 -2.82
CA VAL A 242 15.06 2.19 -3.84
C VAL A 242 15.32 1.39 -5.11
N SER A 243 14.30 0.73 -5.66
CA SER A 243 14.49 -0.06 -6.88
C SER A 243 14.37 0.78 -8.15
N THR A 244 13.16 1.24 -8.49
CA THR A 244 12.79 1.86 -9.78
C THR A 244 12.37 3.32 -9.65
N ALA A 245 13.00 4.07 -8.75
CA ALA A 245 12.64 5.44 -8.42
C ALA A 245 13.84 6.26 -7.96
N SER A 246 13.68 7.59 -7.90
CA SER A 246 14.64 8.46 -7.22
C SER A 246 14.57 8.28 -5.70
N VAL A 247 15.65 8.57 -4.97
CA VAL A 247 15.58 8.64 -3.50
C VAL A 247 14.80 9.88 -3.07
N PHE A 248 15.02 11.00 -3.76
CA PHE A 248 14.39 12.27 -3.44
C PHE A 248 14.04 13.05 -4.70
N SER A 249 12.86 13.64 -4.72
CA SER A 249 12.41 14.53 -5.78
C SER A 249 11.82 15.80 -5.19
N VAL A 250 12.12 16.92 -5.85
CA VAL A 250 11.43 18.19 -5.59
C VAL A 250 10.80 18.68 -6.89
N ALA A 251 9.50 18.94 -6.84
CA ALA A 251 8.77 19.54 -7.95
C ALA A 251 8.04 20.79 -7.50
N ASP A 252 7.77 21.70 -8.43
CA ASP A 252 6.95 22.89 -8.22
C ASP A 252 7.36 23.73 -6.99
N ALA A 253 8.65 23.71 -6.65
CA ALA A 253 9.20 24.45 -5.53
C ALA A 253 9.16 25.96 -5.81
N TRP A 254 8.04 26.57 -5.45
CA TRP A 254 7.84 28.02 -5.51
C TRP A 254 8.79 28.78 -4.57
N SER A 255 9.35 28.11 -3.56
CA SER A 255 10.29 28.67 -2.58
C SER A 255 11.57 27.84 -2.48
N PRO A 256 12.74 28.47 -2.20
CA PRO A 256 13.97 27.73 -1.90
C PRO A 256 13.87 26.99 -0.55
N LEU A 257 14.61 25.90 -0.42
CA LEU A 257 14.93 25.27 0.86
C LEU A 257 15.76 26.27 1.70
N ARG A 258 15.22 26.71 2.83
CA ARG A 258 15.90 27.64 3.76
C ARG A 258 16.41 26.88 4.97
N LEU A 259 17.70 27.02 5.26
CA LEU A 259 18.37 26.44 6.41
C LEU A 259 19.00 27.56 7.25
N SER A 260 18.62 27.67 8.52
CA SER A 260 19.14 28.73 9.41
C SER A 260 19.28 28.29 10.87
N GLY A 261 20.17 28.93 11.61
CA GLY A 261 20.36 28.67 13.04
C GLY A 261 21.27 27.48 13.35
N SER A 262 21.68 27.38 14.62
CA SER A 262 22.56 26.33 15.11
C SER A 262 21.86 24.99 15.23
N GLY A 263 22.57 23.91 14.89
CA GLY A 263 22.05 22.53 14.92
C GLY A 263 21.08 22.17 13.78
N THR A 264 20.81 23.11 12.86
CA THR A 264 19.93 22.88 11.71
C THR A 264 20.68 22.14 10.61
N THR A 265 20.23 20.93 10.29
CA THR A 265 20.97 20.02 9.41
C THR A 265 20.06 19.24 8.46
N VAL A 266 20.46 19.14 7.19
CA VAL A 266 19.90 18.20 6.22
C VAL A 266 20.93 17.11 5.94
N VAL A 267 20.54 15.84 6.01
CA VAL A 267 21.41 14.69 5.74
C VAL A 267 20.77 13.77 4.71
N PHE A 268 21.52 13.48 3.64
CA PHE A 268 21.22 12.43 2.67
C PHE A 268 22.38 11.43 2.64
N ALA A 269 22.26 10.29 3.31
CA ALA A 269 23.40 9.40 3.50
C ALA A 269 23.06 7.92 3.32
N ARG A 270 23.97 7.11 2.78
CA ARG A 270 23.84 5.63 2.79
C ARG A 270 22.60 5.09 2.08
N ASN A 271 21.98 5.87 1.19
CA ASN A 271 20.85 5.38 0.39
C ASN A 271 21.36 4.68 -0.86
N ARG A 272 20.66 3.63 -1.29
CA ARG A 272 20.92 2.88 -2.51
C ARG A 272 19.77 3.04 -3.49
N GLN A 273 20.10 3.27 -4.75
CA GLN A 273 19.17 3.22 -5.87
C GLN A 273 19.62 2.15 -6.86
N ALA A 274 18.85 1.08 -7.03
CA ALA A 274 19.23 -0.04 -7.89
C ALA A 274 19.16 0.28 -9.39
N ASP A 275 18.10 0.95 -9.85
CA ASP A 275 17.93 1.32 -11.26
C ASP A 275 18.75 2.55 -11.62
N ALA A 276 19.97 2.34 -12.12
CA ALA A 276 20.86 3.43 -12.53
C ALA A 276 20.30 4.30 -13.67
N SER A 277 19.26 3.87 -14.39
CA SER A 277 18.61 4.69 -15.44
C SER A 277 17.79 5.86 -14.88
N LYS A 278 17.43 5.80 -13.58
CA LYS A 278 16.75 6.89 -12.88
C LYS A 278 17.75 7.85 -12.27
N SER A 279 17.42 9.13 -12.18
CA SER A 279 18.23 10.09 -11.44
C SER A 279 18.16 9.82 -9.94
N PHE A 280 19.28 9.86 -9.23
CA PHE A 280 19.31 9.75 -7.77
C PHE A 280 18.47 10.84 -7.07
N VAL A 281 18.60 12.07 -7.57
CA VAL A 281 17.76 13.21 -7.22
C VAL A 281 16.91 13.60 -8.41
N GLY A 282 15.60 13.42 -8.30
CA GLY A 282 14.62 13.67 -9.36
C GLY A 282 13.97 15.05 -9.30
N GLY A 283 12.85 15.17 -10.00
CA GLY A 283 12.03 16.38 -10.09
C GLY A 283 12.24 17.21 -11.37
N ASN A 284 11.32 18.15 -11.61
CA ASN A 284 11.31 19.04 -12.78
C ASN A 284 12.25 20.25 -12.63
N LEU A 285 12.76 20.53 -11.42
CA LEU A 285 13.61 21.69 -11.12
C LEU A 285 14.83 21.30 -10.29
N SER A 286 15.88 22.14 -10.35
CA SER A 286 17.01 22.04 -9.42
C SER A 286 16.61 22.60 -8.05
N LEU A 287 16.99 21.93 -6.97
CA LEU A 287 16.73 22.41 -5.62
C LEU A 287 17.45 23.74 -5.40
N ARG A 288 16.71 24.81 -5.10
CA ARG A 288 17.30 26.08 -4.68
C ARG A 288 17.52 26.05 -3.18
N VAL A 289 18.77 26.22 -2.74
CA VAL A 289 19.14 26.21 -1.32
C VAL A 289 19.64 27.58 -0.86
N VAL A 290 18.99 28.12 0.18
CA VAL A 290 19.44 29.31 0.91
C VAL A 290 19.85 28.85 2.30
N MET A 291 21.14 28.91 2.59
CA MET A 291 21.72 28.39 3.83
C MET A 291 22.48 29.52 4.53
N THR A 292 22.18 29.71 5.80
CA THR A 292 22.87 30.67 6.67
C THR A 292 23.69 29.89 7.70
N SER A 293 24.97 30.23 7.82
CA SER A 293 25.86 29.64 8.84
C SER A 293 25.25 29.81 10.25
N PRO A 294 25.30 28.79 11.12
CA PRO A 294 26.06 27.54 10.99
C PRO A 294 25.24 26.33 10.51
N ALA A 295 24.12 26.53 9.80
CA ALA A 295 23.33 25.42 9.27
C ALA A 295 24.10 24.61 8.22
N GLN A 296 23.78 23.31 8.11
CA GLN A 296 24.51 22.37 7.26
C GLN A 296 23.60 21.57 6.32
N PHE A 297 24.14 21.22 5.17
CA PHE A 297 23.56 20.23 4.25
C PHE A 297 24.66 19.23 3.89
N LEU A 298 24.50 17.98 4.32
CA LEU A 298 25.44 16.89 4.13
C LEU A 298 24.84 15.85 3.17
N ALA A 299 25.61 15.39 2.19
CA ALA A 299 25.19 14.32 1.28
C ALA A 299 26.36 13.40 0.95
N GLY A 300 26.28 12.10 1.25
CA GLY A 300 27.44 11.24 1.08
C GLY A 300 27.19 9.76 1.30
N CYS A 301 28.12 8.95 0.81
CA CYS A 301 28.01 7.49 0.76
C CYS A 301 26.67 6.99 0.20
N ASN A 302 26.12 7.66 -0.81
CA ASN A 302 24.93 7.18 -1.51
C ASN A 302 25.35 6.37 -2.73
N LEU A 303 24.63 5.30 -3.06
CA LEU A 303 24.95 4.41 -4.17
C LEU A 303 23.87 4.46 -5.25
N GLN A 304 24.29 4.56 -6.51
CA GLN A 304 23.46 4.39 -7.69
C GLN A 304 24.00 3.21 -8.50
N GLY A 305 23.25 2.10 -8.53
CA GLY A 305 23.80 0.80 -8.88
C GLY A 305 24.84 0.37 -7.85
N ASP A 306 26.09 0.24 -8.32
CA ASP A 306 27.25 -0.13 -7.51
C ASP A 306 28.28 1.02 -7.39
N GLU A 307 27.97 2.21 -7.91
CA GLU A 307 28.85 3.39 -7.89
C GLU A 307 28.33 4.46 -6.91
N GLU A 308 29.22 5.32 -6.41
CA GLU A 308 28.81 6.48 -5.62
C GLU A 308 27.94 7.44 -6.46
N ALA A 309 26.78 7.80 -5.92
CA ALA A 309 25.80 8.61 -6.61
C ALA A 309 26.30 10.04 -6.85
N SER A 310 26.14 10.52 -8.08
CA SER A 310 26.39 11.92 -8.43
C SER A 310 25.11 12.75 -8.31
N TYR A 311 25.19 13.88 -7.60
CA TYR A 311 24.05 14.78 -7.41
C TYR A 311 24.00 15.90 -8.48
N GLY A 312 25.05 16.06 -9.30
CA GLY A 312 25.20 17.17 -10.24
C GLY A 312 24.89 18.53 -9.59
N ASN A 313 24.12 19.36 -10.30
CA ASN A 313 23.64 20.65 -9.78
C ASN A 313 22.34 20.56 -8.95
N ARG A 314 21.86 19.34 -8.64
CA ARG A 314 20.57 19.14 -7.96
C ARG A 314 20.65 19.33 -6.45
N PHE A 315 21.81 19.13 -5.83
CA PHE A 315 22.08 19.42 -4.41
C PHE A 315 23.13 20.53 -4.25
N PRO A 316 22.83 21.79 -4.63
CA PRO A 316 23.79 22.88 -4.51
C PRO A 316 24.06 23.20 -3.03
N LYS A 317 25.32 23.55 -2.72
CA LYS A 317 25.81 23.88 -1.36
C LYS A 317 25.85 22.72 -0.36
N SER A 318 25.60 21.49 -0.81
CA SER A 318 25.83 20.31 0.01
C SER A 318 27.33 20.06 0.22
N LEU A 319 27.70 19.66 1.43
CA LEU A 319 29.02 19.13 1.78
C LEU A 319 29.01 17.63 1.50
N GLN A 320 29.85 17.20 0.57
CA GLN A 320 29.90 15.82 0.12
C GLN A 320 30.95 15.00 0.88
N PHE A 321 30.67 13.73 1.12
CA PHE A 321 31.59 12.78 1.74
C PHE A 321 31.46 11.38 1.13
N SER A 322 32.57 10.63 1.11
CA SER A 322 32.64 9.29 0.52
C SER A 322 32.29 8.19 1.52
N CYS A 323 31.98 7.00 1.00
CA CYS A 323 31.80 5.80 1.81
C CYS A 323 33.07 5.42 2.59
N GLY A 324 32.89 4.74 3.73
CA GLY A 324 33.97 4.26 4.58
C GLY A 324 34.62 5.32 5.49
N THR A 325 34.22 6.59 5.38
CA THR A 325 34.60 7.64 6.33
C THR A 325 33.46 7.94 7.29
N CYS A 326 33.74 7.95 8.59
CA CYS A 326 32.77 8.41 9.56
C CYS A 326 32.59 9.91 9.45
N LYS A 327 31.37 10.36 9.15
CA LYS A 327 31.00 11.76 9.23
C LYS A 327 30.07 11.94 10.40
N ASP A 328 30.62 12.31 11.57
CA ASP A 328 29.88 12.39 12.83
C ASP A 328 28.58 13.19 12.70
N GLU A 329 28.61 14.35 12.02
CA GLU A 329 27.44 15.22 11.78
C GLU A 329 26.34 14.52 10.95
N ALA A 330 26.74 13.63 10.06
CA ALA A 330 25.85 12.80 9.24
C ALA A 330 25.53 11.44 9.86
N ALA A 331 26.22 10.99 10.91
CA ALA A 331 25.92 9.72 11.58
C ALA A 331 25.08 9.93 12.84
N CYS A 332 25.46 10.91 13.66
CA CYS A 332 25.07 10.90 15.05
C CYS A 332 24.42 12.16 15.58
N TYR A 333 24.62 13.34 15.01
CA TYR A 333 24.13 14.60 15.62
C TYR A 333 22.63 14.86 15.40
N MET A 334 21.77 13.93 15.81
CA MET A 334 20.32 14.08 15.90
C MET A 334 19.90 14.81 17.19
N PRO A 335 18.68 15.38 17.26
CA PRO A 335 18.16 15.95 18.50
C PRO A 335 18.08 14.90 19.63
N GLY A 336 18.97 14.99 20.62
CA GLY A 336 19.02 14.07 21.76
C GLY A 336 20.34 13.32 21.93
N THR A 337 21.26 13.41 20.97
CA THR A 337 22.60 12.79 21.04
C THR A 337 23.45 13.41 22.13
N GLU A 338 24.20 12.58 22.84
CA GLU A 338 25.13 12.97 23.89
C GLU A 338 26.58 12.92 23.41
N SER A 339 27.01 11.80 22.84
CA SER A 339 28.39 11.62 22.37
C SER A 339 28.45 10.79 21.09
N VAL A 340 29.58 10.91 20.39
CA VAL A 340 29.87 10.22 19.14
C VAL A 340 31.23 9.55 19.26
N ASP A 341 31.29 8.26 18.97
CA ASP A 341 32.55 7.57 18.73
C ASP A 341 32.85 7.58 17.22
N GLY A 342 33.68 8.54 16.80
CA GLY A 342 34.07 8.69 15.39
C GLY A 342 34.84 7.51 14.80
N GLY A 343 35.37 6.60 15.64
CA GLY A 343 36.03 5.38 15.17
C GLY A 343 35.03 4.32 14.70
N SER A 344 33.92 4.15 15.42
CA SER A 344 32.88 3.15 15.13
C SER A 344 31.63 3.72 14.45
N CYS A 345 31.53 5.04 14.29
CA CYS A 345 30.30 5.76 13.94
C CYS A 345 29.11 5.44 14.85
N SER A 346 29.38 5.11 16.11
CA SER A 346 28.32 4.85 17.07
C SER A 346 27.98 6.11 17.85
N CYS A 347 26.70 6.22 18.22
CA CYS A 347 26.14 7.39 18.88
C CYS A 347 25.56 6.97 20.22
N SER A 348 25.83 7.73 21.28
CA SER A 348 25.09 7.60 22.54
C SER A 348 24.01 8.68 22.64
N CYS A 349 22.90 8.32 23.25
CA CYS A 349 21.82 9.26 23.51
C CYS A 349 21.91 9.78 24.94
N LYS A 350 21.48 11.04 25.14
CA LYS A 350 21.35 11.62 26.48
C LYS A 350 20.42 10.79 27.36
N ASP A 351 20.61 10.87 28.67
CA ASP A 351 19.71 10.25 29.63
C ASP A 351 18.23 10.51 29.31
N GLY A 352 17.43 9.44 29.33
CA GLY A 352 15.99 9.48 29.02
C GLY A 352 15.65 9.58 27.52
N ARG A 353 16.62 9.36 26.63
CA ARG A 353 16.40 9.22 25.19
C ARG A 353 16.55 7.75 24.76
N HIS A 354 15.81 7.36 23.72
CA HIS A 354 15.61 5.97 23.34
C HIS A 354 15.93 5.69 21.86
N GLY A 355 16.48 4.49 21.60
CA GLY A 355 16.76 3.98 20.27
C GLY A 355 17.89 4.70 19.52
N ALA A 356 18.15 4.28 18.28
CA ALA A 356 19.21 4.86 17.44
C ALA A 356 18.97 6.35 17.13
N SER A 357 17.71 6.79 17.11
CA SER A 357 17.30 8.18 16.81
C SER A 357 17.23 9.09 18.04
N CYS A 358 17.58 8.61 19.24
CA CYS A 358 17.52 9.36 20.50
C CYS A 358 16.14 10.03 20.76
N LEU A 359 15.07 9.28 20.53
CA LEU A 359 13.69 9.74 20.71
C LEU A 359 13.40 10.05 22.19
N PRO A 360 12.56 11.05 22.51
CA PRO A 360 12.20 11.42 23.88
C PRO A 360 11.16 10.47 24.51
N PHE A 361 10.73 9.46 23.75
CA PHE A 361 9.83 8.40 24.18
C PHE A 361 10.32 7.08 23.59
N GLU A 362 10.01 5.99 24.29
CA GLU A 362 10.27 4.65 23.80
C GLU A 362 9.27 4.28 22.70
N VAL A 363 9.77 3.79 21.56
CA VAL A 363 8.93 3.12 20.57
C VAL A 363 8.81 1.67 21.01
N PRO A 364 7.60 1.18 21.37
CA PRO A 364 7.45 -0.16 21.90
C PRO A 364 7.86 -1.19 20.85
N ASP A 365 8.65 -2.18 21.26
CA ASP A 365 8.82 -3.41 20.50
C ASP A 365 7.58 -4.29 20.75
N ILE A 366 6.73 -4.41 19.74
CA ILE A 366 5.41 -5.04 19.92
C ILE A 366 5.52 -6.51 19.55
N VAL A 367 5.33 -7.37 20.54
CA VAL A 367 4.99 -8.77 20.29
C VAL A 367 3.56 -8.81 19.75
N VAL A 368 3.42 -8.87 18.43
CA VAL A 368 2.14 -8.85 17.73
C VAL A 368 1.41 -10.19 17.94
N PRO A 369 0.24 -10.23 18.60
CA PRO A 369 -0.60 -11.42 18.63
C PRO A 369 -1.01 -11.86 17.21
N PRO A 370 -1.44 -13.12 17.01
CA PRO A 370 -1.98 -13.56 15.73
C PRO A 370 -3.06 -12.60 15.23
N LEU A 371 -3.05 -12.33 13.93
CA LEU A 371 -4.05 -11.48 13.30
C LEU A 371 -5.46 -12.00 13.58
N ALA A 372 -6.40 -11.08 13.76
CA ALA A 372 -7.82 -11.39 13.82
C ALA A 372 -8.23 -12.22 12.59
N GLU A 373 -8.87 -13.34 12.84
CA GLU A 373 -9.44 -14.16 11.80
C GLU A 373 -10.95 -13.92 11.74
N ARG A 374 -11.48 -13.73 10.54
CA ARG A 374 -12.93 -13.63 10.37
C ARG A 374 -13.53 -15.02 10.45
N ALA A 375 -14.76 -15.10 10.96
CA ALA A 375 -15.51 -16.35 10.92
C ALA A 375 -15.65 -16.81 9.47
N VAL A 376 -15.25 -18.05 9.21
CA VAL A 376 -15.40 -18.71 7.91
C VAL A 376 -16.84 -19.12 7.74
N ASP A 377 -17.45 -18.79 6.59
CA ASP A 377 -18.75 -19.33 6.21
C ASP A 377 -18.58 -20.79 5.78
N ASP A 378 -19.15 -21.70 6.57
CA ASP A 378 -19.12 -23.15 6.36
C ASP A 378 -20.22 -23.65 5.41
N ASN A 379 -21.06 -22.73 4.90
CA ASN A 379 -22.09 -23.06 3.95
C ASN A 379 -21.48 -23.63 2.65
N THR A 380 -21.79 -24.87 2.31
CA THR A 380 -21.33 -25.49 1.05
C THR A 380 -22.40 -25.55 -0.03
N SER A 381 -23.53 -24.84 0.14
CA SER A 381 -24.62 -24.87 -0.83
C SER A 381 -24.26 -24.16 -2.14
N CYS A 382 -24.75 -24.73 -3.24
CA CYS A 382 -24.61 -24.19 -4.58
C CYS A 382 -25.77 -23.26 -4.93
N VAL A 383 -25.49 -22.19 -5.67
CA VAL A 383 -26.53 -21.41 -6.34
C VAL A 383 -26.92 -22.15 -7.62
N VAL A 384 -28.20 -22.47 -7.78
CA VAL A 384 -28.67 -23.33 -8.88
C VAL A 384 -29.74 -22.63 -9.71
N GLY A 385 -29.55 -22.59 -11.04
CA GLY A 385 -30.59 -22.26 -12.02
C GLY A 385 -31.13 -20.82 -11.99
N GLN A 386 -30.47 -19.90 -11.28
CA GLN A 386 -30.91 -18.51 -11.14
C GLN A 386 -30.35 -17.63 -12.27
N THR A 387 -30.98 -16.47 -12.48
CA THR A 387 -30.43 -15.38 -13.30
C THR A 387 -29.98 -14.25 -12.39
N LEU A 388 -28.69 -13.90 -12.45
CA LEU A 388 -28.06 -12.88 -11.63
C LEU A 388 -27.52 -11.74 -12.50
N THR A 389 -27.94 -10.51 -12.22
CA THR A 389 -27.43 -9.30 -12.90
C THR A 389 -26.36 -8.58 -12.09
N GLU A 390 -26.23 -8.93 -10.82
CA GLU A 390 -25.25 -8.41 -9.87
C GLU A 390 -25.11 -9.42 -8.74
N LEU A 391 -23.90 -9.58 -8.21
CA LEU A 391 -23.65 -10.47 -7.07
C LEU A 391 -22.49 -9.94 -6.23
N THR A 392 -22.73 -9.78 -4.93
CA THR A 392 -21.67 -9.55 -3.96
C THR A 392 -21.18 -10.91 -3.44
N LEU A 393 -19.89 -11.19 -3.64
CA LEU A 393 -19.28 -12.43 -3.20
C LEU A 393 -18.79 -12.32 -1.75
N GLU A 394 -19.07 -13.34 -0.95
CA GLU A 394 -18.50 -13.48 0.39
C GLU A 394 -17.12 -14.16 0.30
N MET A 395 -16.05 -13.36 0.35
CA MET A 395 -14.67 -13.88 0.19
C MET A 395 -14.20 -14.81 1.31
N TRP A 396 -14.89 -14.80 2.45
CA TRP A 396 -14.58 -15.66 3.60
C TRP A 396 -15.35 -16.99 3.60
N LYS A 397 -15.86 -17.37 2.44
CA LYS A 397 -16.44 -18.68 2.16
C LYS A 397 -15.40 -19.57 1.47
N THR A 398 -15.26 -20.81 1.92
CA THR A 398 -14.32 -21.77 1.29
C THR A 398 -14.91 -22.46 0.06
N HIS A 399 -16.24 -22.46 -0.09
CA HIS A 399 -16.94 -23.15 -1.17
C HIS A 399 -17.87 -22.21 -1.97
N HIS A 400 -17.43 -21.84 -3.17
CA HIS A 400 -18.22 -21.06 -4.12
C HIS A 400 -18.69 -21.97 -5.25
N CYS A 401 -19.99 -22.27 -5.30
CA CYS A 401 -20.55 -23.20 -6.28
C CYS A 401 -21.75 -22.59 -7.02
N TYR A 402 -21.69 -22.64 -8.36
CA TYR A 402 -22.74 -22.15 -9.25
C TYR A 402 -23.05 -23.20 -10.32
N VAL A 403 -24.32 -23.61 -10.42
CA VAL A 403 -24.78 -24.67 -11.33
C VAL A 403 -25.93 -24.16 -12.18
N GLY A 404 -25.75 -24.10 -13.50
CA GLY A 404 -26.80 -23.66 -14.42
C GLY A 404 -27.22 -22.19 -14.25
N VAL A 405 -26.37 -21.36 -13.62
CA VAL A 405 -26.68 -19.95 -13.35
C VAL A 405 -26.43 -19.10 -14.58
N THR A 406 -27.32 -18.14 -14.85
CA THR A 406 -27.15 -17.14 -15.92
C THR A 406 -26.71 -15.81 -15.32
N PHE A 407 -25.50 -15.37 -15.64
CA PHE A 407 -24.97 -14.05 -15.29
C PHE A 407 -25.16 -13.09 -16.45
N SER A 408 -25.74 -11.91 -16.22
CA SER A 408 -26.11 -11.00 -17.29
C SER A 408 -25.78 -9.54 -16.98
N GLY A 409 -25.07 -8.89 -17.91
CA GLY A 409 -24.73 -7.48 -17.84
C GLY A 409 -23.37 -7.22 -17.20
N GLU A 410 -22.85 -6.00 -17.40
CA GLU A 410 -21.53 -5.56 -16.94
C GLU A 410 -21.39 -5.47 -15.40
N ARG A 411 -22.50 -5.53 -14.65
CA ARG A 411 -22.47 -5.59 -13.18
C ARG A 411 -22.38 -7.01 -12.63
N ALA A 412 -22.48 -8.02 -13.50
CA ALA A 412 -22.31 -9.42 -13.17
C ALA A 412 -20.85 -9.88 -13.42
N VAL A 413 -19.89 -9.08 -12.97
CA VAL A 413 -18.46 -9.44 -12.96
C VAL A 413 -18.10 -9.97 -11.58
N LEU A 414 -17.87 -11.27 -11.50
CA LEU A 414 -17.54 -11.95 -10.25
C LEU A 414 -16.03 -11.89 -10.04
N THR A 415 -15.61 -11.02 -9.13
CA THR A 415 -14.19 -10.82 -8.82
C THR A 415 -13.78 -11.54 -7.54
N PHE A 416 -12.90 -12.53 -7.68
CA PHE A 416 -12.33 -13.31 -6.59
C PHE A 416 -10.95 -12.77 -6.24
N TYR A 417 -10.84 -12.10 -5.08
CA TYR A 417 -9.58 -11.60 -4.55
C TYR A 417 -8.97 -12.63 -3.60
N PHE A 418 -7.92 -13.34 -4.04
CA PHE A 418 -7.28 -14.35 -3.19
C PHE A 418 -6.70 -13.77 -1.90
N SER A 419 -6.27 -12.51 -1.94
CA SER A 419 -5.79 -11.76 -0.77
C SER A 419 -6.86 -11.55 0.32
N ARG A 420 -8.13 -11.83 0.03
CA ARG A 420 -9.27 -11.70 0.95
C ARG A 420 -9.92 -13.05 1.31
N MET A 421 -9.31 -14.15 0.90
CA MET A 421 -9.80 -15.51 1.17
C MET A 421 -9.03 -16.19 2.31
N PRO A 422 -9.65 -17.14 3.03
CA PRO A 422 -8.97 -17.91 4.07
C PRO A 422 -8.06 -18.99 3.45
N LEU A 423 -6.96 -18.58 2.81
CA LEU A 423 -6.06 -19.47 2.04
C LEU A 423 -5.37 -20.56 2.87
N HIS A 424 -5.40 -20.46 4.20
CA HIS A 424 -4.96 -21.53 5.09
C HIS A 424 -5.94 -22.72 5.11
N LEU A 425 -7.12 -22.58 4.50
CA LEU A 425 -8.10 -23.63 4.23
C LEU A 425 -8.17 -23.94 2.73
N PRO A 426 -8.57 -25.17 2.35
CA PRO A 426 -8.85 -25.50 0.96
C PRO A 426 -9.99 -24.64 0.40
N ILE A 427 -9.74 -23.94 -0.71
CA ILE A 427 -10.74 -23.12 -1.41
C ILE A 427 -11.23 -23.88 -2.65
N ASN A 428 -12.54 -23.92 -2.86
CA ASN A 428 -13.15 -24.57 -4.01
C ASN A 428 -14.15 -23.64 -4.70
N ILE A 429 -13.85 -23.28 -5.95
CA ILE A 429 -14.64 -22.36 -6.77
C ILE A 429 -15.05 -23.08 -8.06
N THR A 430 -16.34 -23.36 -8.21
CA THR A 430 -16.89 -24.13 -9.33
C THR A 430 -18.03 -23.43 -10.04
N PHE A 431 -17.94 -23.42 -11.37
CA PHE A 431 -18.99 -23.01 -12.29
C PHE A 431 -19.28 -24.17 -13.24
N SER A 432 -20.51 -24.66 -13.26
CA SER A 432 -20.91 -25.80 -14.09
C SER A 432 -22.21 -25.49 -14.83
N GLY A 433 -22.18 -25.57 -16.16
CA GLY A 433 -23.37 -25.29 -16.97
C GLY A 433 -23.82 -23.82 -16.96
N CYS A 434 -22.97 -22.90 -16.51
CA CYS A 434 -23.32 -21.49 -16.37
C CYS A 434 -23.29 -20.73 -17.70
N THR A 435 -24.11 -19.68 -17.80
CA THR A 435 -24.16 -18.80 -18.97
C THR A 435 -23.76 -17.38 -18.57
N PHE A 436 -22.83 -16.75 -19.30
CA PHE A 436 -22.40 -15.37 -19.10
C PHE A 436 -22.78 -14.54 -20.33
N LEU A 437 -23.49 -13.42 -20.12
CA LEU A 437 -24.08 -12.60 -21.18
C LEU A 437 -23.71 -11.12 -21.00
N GLY A 438 -23.41 -10.46 -22.12
CA GLY A 438 -23.46 -8.99 -22.23
C GLY A 438 -22.53 -8.27 -21.26
N GLY A 439 -21.27 -8.71 -21.17
CA GLY A 439 -20.25 -8.12 -20.30
C GLY A 439 -20.08 -8.83 -18.95
N ALA A 440 -20.94 -9.79 -18.60
CA ALA A 440 -20.73 -10.63 -17.41
C ALA A 440 -19.40 -11.40 -17.53
N ALA A 441 -18.66 -11.54 -16.44
CA ALA A 441 -17.32 -12.14 -16.48
C ALA A 441 -16.90 -12.78 -15.15
N LEU A 442 -15.88 -13.63 -15.22
CA LEU A 442 -15.15 -14.14 -14.06
C LEU A 442 -13.78 -13.48 -14.02
N LEU A 443 -13.40 -12.91 -12.88
CA LEU A 443 -12.09 -12.33 -12.67
C LEU A 443 -11.46 -12.90 -11.40
N PHE A 444 -10.27 -13.47 -11.53
CA PHE A 444 -9.47 -13.99 -10.42
C PHE A 444 -8.23 -13.10 -10.24
N VAL A 445 -8.08 -12.51 -9.07
CA VAL A 445 -7.05 -11.51 -8.77
C VAL A 445 -6.09 -12.05 -7.73
N GLY A 446 -4.86 -12.31 -8.17
CA GLY A 446 -3.69 -12.61 -7.35
C GLY A 446 -2.93 -11.36 -6.92
N ASP A 447 -1.92 -11.54 -6.07
CA ASP A 447 -0.97 -10.48 -5.73
C ASP A 447 0.27 -10.57 -6.65
N ASN A 448 1.26 -9.70 -6.47
CA ASN A 448 2.51 -9.78 -7.26
C ASN A 448 3.28 -11.09 -7.03
N GLU A 449 3.17 -11.65 -5.83
CA GLU A 449 3.81 -12.90 -5.42
C GLU A 449 2.76 -13.91 -4.96
N ALA A 450 3.02 -15.19 -5.21
CA ALA A 450 2.11 -16.27 -4.85
C ALA A 450 2.09 -16.45 -3.32
N ALA A 451 0.93 -16.21 -2.71
CA ALA A 451 0.71 -16.51 -1.30
C ALA A 451 0.75 -18.03 -1.04
N GLU A 452 1.23 -18.43 0.14
CA GLU A 452 1.07 -19.82 0.60
C GLU A 452 -0.41 -20.16 0.75
N SER A 453 -0.78 -21.40 0.40
CA SER A 453 -2.15 -21.87 0.47
C SER A 453 -2.22 -23.38 0.75
N ALA A 454 -3.29 -23.79 1.43
CA ALA A 454 -3.67 -25.18 1.62
C ALA A 454 -4.18 -25.84 0.32
N GLY A 455 -4.46 -25.05 -0.72
CA GLY A 455 -4.90 -25.49 -2.03
C GLY A 455 -6.10 -24.68 -2.51
N VAL A 456 -6.08 -24.29 -3.78
CA VAL A 456 -7.20 -23.58 -4.42
C VAL A 456 -7.61 -24.37 -5.66
N LEU A 457 -8.88 -24.76 -5.72
CA LEU A 457 -9.44 -25.46 -6.87
C LEU A 457 -10.38 -24.52 -7.61
N ILE A 458 -10.09 -24.26 -8.89
CA ILE A 458 -10.95 -23.48 -9.77
C ILE A 458 -11.38 -24.36 -10.94
N ARG A 459 -12.69 -24.53 -11.11
CA ARG A 459 -13.29 -25.29 -12.21
C ARG A 459 -14.36 -24.45 -12.89
N VAL A 460 -14.13 -24.13 -14.16
CA VAL A 460 -15.12 -23.49 -15.03
C VAL A 460 -15.44 -24.48 -16.14
N SER A 461 -16.64 -25.03 -16.13
CA SER A 461 -17.01 -26.18 -16.96
C SER A 461 -18.34 -25.99 -17.67
N GLN A 462 -18.43 -26.44 -18.92
CA GLN A 462 -19.67 -26.48 -19.70
C GLN A 462 -20.35 -25.10 -19.79
N THR A 463 -19.58 -24.04 -19.96
CA THR A 463 -20.08 -22.67 -19.89
C THR A 463 -20.38 -22.08 -21.26
N VAL A 464 -21.44 -21.28 -21.33
CA VAL A 464 -21.75 -20.46 -22.52
C VAL A 464 -21.35 -19.01 -22.24
N MET A 465 -20.60 -18.38 -23.15
CA MET A 465 -20.11 -17.00 -23.00
C MET A 465 -20.52 -16.15 -24.20
N LYS A 466 -21.26 -15.07 -23.97
CA LYS A 466 -21.64 -14.11 -25.03
C LYS A 466 -21.17 -12.72 -24.66
N SER A 467 -20.13 -12.23 -25.34
CA SER A 467 -19.41 -11.03 -24.92
C SER A 467 -19.00 -11.11 -23.44
N SER A 468 -18.24 -12.15 -23.10
CA SER A 468 -17.87 -12.52 -21.72
C SER A 468 -16.47 -13.15 -21.69
N VAL A 469 -15.80 -13.10 -20.54
CA VAL A 469 -14.42 -13.57 -20.38
C VAL A 469 -14.18 -14.19 -19.01
N VAL A 470 -13.28 -15.18 -18.95
CA VAL A 470 -12.62 -15.64 -17.71
C VAL A 470 -11.23 -15.02 -17.67
N ALA A 471 -10.95 -14.19 -16.67
CA ALA A 471 -9.70 -13.47 -16.56
C ALA A 471 -8.94 -13.86 -15.28
N PHE A 472 -7.62 -13.95 -15.41
CA PHE A 472 -6.69 -14.09 -14.30
C PHE A 472 -5.71 -12.92 -14.36
N SER A 473 -5.57 -12.22 -13.24
CA SER A 473 -4.66 -11.09 -13.09
C SER A 473 -3.74 -11.30 -11.89
N GLY A 474 -2.44 -11.10 -12.08
CA GLY A 474 -1.43 -11.32 -11.04
C GLY A 474 -1.16 -12.80 -10.72
N SER A 475 -0.37 -13.04 -9.68
CA SER A 475 0.07 -14.37 -9.25
C SER A 475 -0.97 -15.03 -8.35
N PRO A 476 -1.64 -16.12 -8.79
CA PRO A 476 -2.51 -16.89 -7.89
C PRO A 476 -1.70 -17.51 -6.74
N PRO A 477 -2.36 -17.93 -5.65
CA PRO A 477 -1.71 -18.65 -4.56
C PRO A 477 -0.99 -19.91 -5.04
N GLN A 478 -0.05 -20.38 -4.24
CA GLN A 478 0.58 -21.68 -4.46
C GLN A 478 -0.47 -22.80 -4.41
N ARG A 479 -0.23 -23.91 -5.13
CA ARG A 479 -1.14 -25.07 -5.16
C ARG A 479 -2.54 -24.70 -5.66
N CYS A 480 -2.60 -23.76 -6.60
CA CYS A 480 -3.83 -23.39 -7.29
C CYS A 480 -3.97 -24.24 -8.56
N ASP A 481 -4.97 -25.10 -8.59
CA ASP A 481 -5.30 -25.96 -9.74
C ASP A 481 -6.52 -25.38 -10.46
N ILE A 482 -6.30 -24.88 -11.68
CA ILE A 482 -7.26 -24.16 -12.48
C ILE A 482 -7.59 -24.97 -13.73
N ALA A 483 -8.87 -25.21 -13.98
CA ALA A 483 -9.34 -25.79 -15.24
C ALA A 483 -10.52 -25.01 -15.81
N VAL A 484 -10.39 -24.57 -17.06
CA VAL A 484 -11.43 -23.93 -17.86
C VAL A 484 -11.71 -24.82 -19.07
N THR A 485 -12.81 -25.55 -19.04
CA THR A 485 -13.08 -26.66 -19.98
C THR A 485 -14.49 -26.59 -20.56
N GLY A 486 -14.65 -26.87 -21.85
CA GLY A 486 -15.98 -26.98 -22.47
C GLY A 486 -16.69 -25.63 -22.52
N VAL A 487 -16.06 -24.64 -23.14
CA VAL A 487 -16.60 -23.27 -23.26
C VAL A 487 -17.14 -23.05 -24.66
N ASP A 488 -18.42 -22.67 -24.78
CA ASP A 488 -19.00 -22.18 -26.03
C ASP A 488 -19.12 -20.66 -25.98
N ALA A 489 -18.27 -19.96 -26.73
CA ALA A 489 -18.14 -18.52 -26.72
C ALA A 489 -18.54 -17.87 -28.06
N VAL A 490 -19.28 -16.76 -27.97
CA VAL A 490 -19.57 -15.84 -29.09
C VAL A 490 -19.22 -14.43 -28.66
N GLN A 491 -18.24 -13.82 -29.30
CA GLN A 491 -17.77 -12.46 -28.99
C GLN A 491 -18.33 -11.46 -30.00
N SER A 492 -19.02 -10.44 -29.49
CA SER A 492 -19.59 -9.34 -30.32
C SER A 492 -19.25 -7.94 -29.82
N SER A 493 -18.66 -7.82 -28.62
CA SER A 493 -18.26 -6.55 -28.01
C SER A 493 -17.06 -6.76 -27.08
N SER A 494 -16.41 -5.66 -26.66
CA SER A 494 -15.44 -5.70 -25.57
C SER A 494 -16.14 -5.96 -24.23
N VAL A 495 -15.35 -6.44 -23.26
CA VAL A 495 -15.79 -6.68 -21.88
C VAL A 495 -14.92 -5.86 -20.95
N TYR A 496 -15.54 -5.01 -20.13
CA TYR A 496 -14.81 -4.26 -19.12
C TYR A 496 -14.60 -5.12 -17.87
N LEU A 497 -13.36 -5.23 -17.42
CA LEU A 497 -12.97 -5.89 -16.18
C LEU A 497 -12.42 -4.86 -15.19
N PRO A 498 -12.93 -4.83 -13.94
CA PRO A 498 -12.35 -4.02 -12.87
C PRO A 498 -10.85 -4.33 -12.71
N GLU A 499 -10.03 -3.32 -12.46
CA GLU A 499 -8.56 -3.41 -12.22
C GLU A 499 -7.71 -3.89 -13.43
N VAL A 500 -8.31 -4.53 -14.42
CA VAL A 500 -7.66 -5.08 -15.62
C VAL A 500 -7.85 -4.17 -16.84
N GLY A 501 -9.04 -3.60 -17.02
CA GLY A 501 -9.41 -2.80 -18.19
C GLY A 501 -10.26 -3.59 -19.19
N TYR A 502 -10.24 -3.19 -20.47
CA TYR A 502 -11.06 -3.83 -21.51
C TYR A 502 -10.40 -5.08 -22.08
N SER A 503 -11.15 -6.18 -22.08
CA SER A 503 -10.86 -7.39 -22.83
C SER A 503 -11.54 -7.32 -24.19
N TYR A 504 -10.79 -7.59 -25.26
CA TYR A 504 -11.29 -7.57 -26.63
C TYR A 504 -11.28 -9.00 -27.19
N ALA A 505 -12.47 -9.54 -27.51
CA ALA A 505 -12.66 -10.84 -28.16
C ALA A 505 -11.97 -12.05 -27.51
N SER A 506 -11.61 -11.97 -26.22
CA SER A 506 -10.92 -13.05 -25.50
C SER A 506 -11.92 -13.91 -24.71
N VAL A 507 -11.74 -15.23 -24.75
CA VAL A 507 -12.51 -16.17 -23.91
C VAL A 507 -11.83 -16.38 -22.57
N VAL A 508 -10.50 -16.52 -22.58
CA VAL A 508 -9.64 -16.55 -21.40
C VAL A 508 -8.58 -15.47 -21.53
N LEU A 509 -8.43 -14.64 -20.49
CA LEU A 509 -7.43 -13.57 -20.42
C LEU A 509 -6.45 -13.84 -19.29
N LEU A 510 -5.16 -13.73 -19.57
CA LEU A 510 -4.08 -13.80 -18.57
C LEU A 510 -3.31 -12.48 -18.57
N GLN A 511 -3.35 -11.76 -17.46
CA GLN A 511 -2.62 -10.51 -17.28
C GLN A 511 -1.61 -10.63 -16.15
N GLU A 512 -0.32 -10.57 -16.48
CA GLU A 512 0.77 -10.59 -15.49
C GLU A 512 0.69 -11.80 -14.54
N VAL A 513 0.27 -12.95 -15.07
CA VAL A 513 0.08 -14.18 -14.28
C VAL A 513 1.39 -14.95 -14.16
N LEU A 514 1.80 -15.22 -12.92
CA LEU A 514 2.89 -16.13 -12.59
C LEU A 514 2.35 -17.31 -11.77
N LEU A 515 2.41 -18.52 -12.34
CA LEU A 515 2.01 -19.75 -11.67
C LEU A 515 3.18 -20.32 -10.87
N THR A 516 3.03 -20.41 -9.55
CA THR A 516 4.05 -20.97 -8.65
C THR A 516 3.49 -22.20 -7.97
N ALA A 517 4.00 -23.39 -8.31
CA ALA A 517 3.44 -24.68 -7.86
C ALA A 517 1.92 -24.79 -8.10
N SER A 518 1.46 -24.24 -9.22
CA SER A 518 0.06 -24.10 -9.62
C SER A 518 -0.10 -24.51 -11.08
N SER A 519 -1.29 -24.97 -11.48
CA SER A 519 -1.59 -25.47 -12.82
C SER A 519 -2.75 -24.72 -13.45
N LEU A 520 -2.68 -24.52 -14.77
CA LEU A 520 -3.77 -23.99 -15.59
C LEU A 520 -4.00 -24.90 -16.79
N LEU A 521 -5.21 -25.44 -16.90
CA LEU A 521 -5.70 -26.18 -18.04
C LEU A 521 -6.80 -25.37 -18.74
N VAL A 522 -6.66 -25.19 -20.05
CA VAL A 522 -7.73 -24.67 -20.91
C VAL A 522 -7.98 -25.67 -22.03
N SER A 523 -9.19 -26.23 -22.10
CA SER A 523 -9.56 -27.25 -23.10
C SER A 523 -10.99 -27.07 -23.63
N ASP A 524 -11.27 -27.66 -24.80
CA ASP A 524 -12.62 -27.76 -25.37
C ASP A 524 -13.35 -26.41 -25.52
N VAL A 525 -12.61 -25.38 -25.95
CA VAL A 525 -13.13 -24.02 -26.17
C VAL A 525 -13.56 -23.85 -27.63
N LYS A 526 -14.85 -23.63 -27.85
CA LYS A 526 -15.44 -23.24 -29.15
C LYS A 526 -15.70 -21.76 -29.15
N ALA A 527 -14.87 -20.97 -29.84
CA ALA A 527 -14.99 -19.51 -29.86
C ALA A 527 -15.35 -19.00 -31.26
N ARG A 528 -16.34 -18.11 -31.33
CA ARG A 528 -16.82 -17.46 -32.56
C ARG A 528 -16.90 -15.95 -32.34
N ALA A 529 -16.85 -15.18 -33.42
CA ALA A 529 -17.06 -13.74 -33.38
C ALA A 529 -18.13 -13.32 -34.39
N SER A 530 -18.93 -12.32 -34.08
CA SER A 530 -19.94 -11.79 -35.01
C SER A 530 -19.30 -10.90 -36.08
N VAL A 531 -19.72 -11.10 -37.34
CA VAL A 531 -19.27 -10.35 -38.52
C VAL A 531 -19.61 -8.86 -38.34
N GLY A 532 -18.63 -8.06 -37.96
CA GLY A 532 -18.77 -6.62 -37.68
C GLY A 532 -17.68 -6.09 -36.74
N PHE A 533 -17.26 -6.89 -35.75
CA PHE A 533 -16.27 -6.47 -34.76
C PHE A 533 -14.82 -6.45 -35.30
N PHE A 534 -14.52 -7.17 -36.39
CA PHE A 534 -13.20 -7.20 -37.02
C PHE A 534 -12.92 -6.03 -37.97
N ALA A 535 -13.93 -5.21 -38.30
CA ALA A 535 -13.74 -4.11 -39.25
C ALA A 535 -13.01 -2.90 -38.64
N ASP A 536 -13.07 -2.71 -37.31
CA ASP A 536 -12.53 -1.52 -36.63
C ASP A 536 -11.17 -1.72 -35.95
N TRP A 537 -10.63 -2.95 -35.87
CA TRP A 537 -9.35 -3.23 -35.19
C TRP A 537 -8.47 -4.23 -35.93
N SER A 538 -8.00 -3.85 -37.12
CA SER A 538 -6.83 -4.46 -37.74
C SER A 538 -5.55 -3.79 -37.18
N SER A 539 -5.01 -4.31 -36.08
CA SER A 539 -3.62 -4.05 -35.70
C SER A 539 -2.87 -5.36 -35.45
N VAL A 540 -2.02 -5.69 -36.43
CA VAL A 540 -1.03 -6.77 -36.38
C VAL A 540 0.13 -6.27 -35.51
N PHE A 541 0.51 -7.02 -34.47
CA PHE A 541 1.81 -6.83 -33.79
C PHE A 541 2.76 -7.94 -34.24
N PRO A 542 3.99 -7.62 -34.70
CA PRO A 542 4.97 -8.63 -35.09
C PRO A 542 5.53 -9.32 -33.84
N ALA A 543 5.60 -10.65 -33.87
CA ALA A 543 6.42 -11.44 -32.96
C ALA A 543 7.81 -11.56 -33.58
N THR A 544 8.83 -10.95 -32.95
CA THR A 544 10.23 -11.20 -33.28
C THR A 544 10.84 -12.18 -32.28
N ASP A 545 11.43 -13.23 -32.85
CA ASP A 545 12.35 -14.23 -32.31
C ASP A 545 11.83 -15.33 -31.37
N VAL A 546 11.25 -16.37 -31.99
CA VAL A 546 11.45 -17.77 -31.57
C VAL A 546 11.70 -18.63 -32.81
N VAL A 547 12.88 -19.24 -32.87
CA VAL A 547 13.32 -20.15 -33.91
C VAL A 547 12.71 -21.55 -33.70
N GLU A 548 12.18 -22.09 -34.80
CA GLU A 548 11.83 -23.48 -35.13
C GLU A 548 10.57 -24.17 -34.54
N ARG A 549 9.45 -23.88 -35.23
CA ARG A 549 8.51 -24.82 -35.91
C ARG A 549 7.75 -25.89 -35.09
N GLN A 550 6.50 -25.60 -34.77
CA GLN A 550 5.32 -25.90 -35.62
C GLN A 550 4.10 -25.07 -35.14
N LEU A 551 3.52 -24.29 -36.04
CA LEU A 551 2.39 -23.38 -35.82
C LEU A 551 1.15 -23.90 -36.53
N ALA A 552 0.05 -24.11 -35.78
CA ALA A 552 -1.32 -24.05 -36.29
C ALA A 552 -2.27 -23.76 -35.11
N VAL A 553 -2.60 -22.48 -34.86
CA VAL A 553 -3.56 -22.09 -33.82
C VAL A 553 -4.48 -20.97 -34.35
N ARG A 554 -5.79 -21.23 -34.40
CA ARG A 554 -6.88 -20.26 -34.60
C ARG A 554 -7.69 -20.08 -33.30
N ALA A 555 -7.02 -19.96 -32.15
CA ALA A 555 -7.62 -19.52 -30.89
C ALA A 555 -6.90 -18.24 -30.44
N VAL A 556 -7.65 -17.16 -30.20
CA VAL A 556 -7.09 -15.88 -29.77
C VAL A 556 -6.55 -16.02 -28.34
N LEU A 557 -5.22 -16.09 -28.24
CA LEU A 557 -4.40 -15.99 -27.04
C LEU A 557 -3.64 -14.66 -27.16
N GLN A 558 -3.80 -13.72 -26.23
CA GLN A 558 -2.86 -12.59 -26.13
C GLN A 558 -2.23 -12.55 -24.74
N LEU A 559 -0.90 -12.64 -24.75
CA LEU A 559 0.00 -12.72 -23.59
C LEU A 559 0.91 -11.49 -23.61
N ARG A 560 1.15 -10.85 -22.46
CA ARG A 560 2.35 -10.02 -22.24
C ARG A 560 2.93 -10.25 -20.84
N LYS A 561 4.26 -10.47 -20.83
CA LYS A 561 5.18 -10.83 -19.74
C LYS A 561 4.90 -12.19 -19.04
N ILE A 562 5.41 -13.27 -19.62
CA ILE A 562 5.37 -14.63 -19.02
C ILE A 562 6.78 -15.19 -18.84
N HIS A 563 7.03 -15.74 -17.65
CA HIS A 563 8.06 -16.76 -17.35
C HIS A 563 7.36 -17.98 -16.74
N VAL A 564 7.26 -19.12 -17.46
CA VAL A 564 6.59 -20.34 -16.93
C VAL A 564 7.26 -21.62 -17.46
N HIS A 565 7.39 -22.62 -16.57
CA HIS A 565 7.57 -24.04 -16.87
C HIS A 565 6.21 -24.76 -16.77
N GLY A 566 5.72 -25.42 -17.83
CA GLY A 566 4.63 -26.43 -17.73
C GLY A 566 3.21 -26.07 -18.24
N LEU A 567 3.05 -25.29 -19.32
CA LEU A 567 1.74 -25.03 -19.95
C LEU A 567 1.33 -26.13 -20.95
N HIS A 568 0.10 -26.66 -20.88
CA HIS A 568 -0.50 -27.52 -21.92
C HIS A 568 -1.83 -26.91 -22.42
N VAL A 569 -1.95 -26.71 -23.74
CA VAL A 569 -3.14 -26.13 -24.41
C VAL A 569 -3.62 -27.10 -25.50
N SER A 570 -4.91 -27.45 -25.50
CA SER A 570 -5.56 -28.22 -26.57
C SER A 570 -6.89 -27.56 -26.96
N ALA A 571 -7.04 -27.13 -28.22
CA ALA A 571 -8.27 -26.52 -28.73
C ALA A 571 -8.59 -27.04 -30.14
N GLU A 572 -9.86 -27.41 -30.37
CA GLU A 572 -10.40 -27.75 -31.69
C GLU A 572 -11.23 -26.59 -32.25
N CYS A 573 -10.90 -26.12 -33.47
CA CYS A 573 -11.64 -25.08 -34.17
C CYS A 573 -12.41 -25.66 -35.37
N GLN A 574 -13.70 -25.33 -35.49
CA GLN A 574 -14.48 -25.48 -36.73
C GLN A 574 -14.87 -24.13 -37.28
#